data_AF-A0A944EMN3-F1
#
_entry.id   AF-A0A944EMN3-F1
#
_cell.length_a   1.000
_cell.length_b   1.000
_cell.length_c   1.000
_cell.angle_alpha   90.00
_cell.angle_beta   90.00
_cell.angle_gamma   90.00
#
_symmetry.space_group_name_H-M   'P 1'
#
loop_
_entity.id
_entity.type
_entity.pdbx_description
1 polymer ?
#
loop_
_entity_poly.entity_id
_entity_poly.type
_entity_poly.pdbx_seq_one_letter_code
_entity_poly.pdbx_strand_id
1 'polypeptide(L)'
;MSVVFDSSPADGSCGVLAGFVEGPAARAHARLSATARRAAVTTQAARLFGARAAAPRHYAEKDWTAEEWTRGGYAALFPPGAWTGLGPALRRPVDRIHWAGTETATRWCGYIEGAPHSADRVTREITGETAG
;
A
#
# COMPACT_ATOMS: atom_id res chain seq x y z
N MET A 1 2.35 -14.41 -4.54
CA MET A 1 3.21 -13.38 -3.94
C MET A 1 4.16 -12.85 -5.00
N SER A 2 4.14 -11.53 -5.22
CA SER A 2 5.04 -10.80 -6.13
C SER A 2 6.40 -10.54 -5.48
N VAL A 3 6.39 -10.16 -4.19
CA VAL A 3 7.57 -9.92 -3.38
C VAL A 3 7.34 -10.43 -1.95
N VAL A 4 8.42 -10.83 -1.27
CA VAL A 4 8.43 -11.28 0.12
C VAL A 4 9.59 -10.62 0.85
N PHE A 5 9.34 -10.15 2.06
CA PHE A 5 10.31 -9.53 2.94
C PHE A 5 10.44 -10.34 4.23
N ASP A 6 11.65 -10.34 4.78
CA ASP A 6 11.84 -10.69 6.19
C ASP A 6 11.32 -9.52 7.04
N SER A 7 10.42 -9.82 7.95
CA SER A 7 9.87 -8.87 8.93
C SER A 7 10.05 -9.38 10.36
N SER A 8 11.04 -10.25 10.56
CA SER A 8 11.40 -10.80 11.86
C SER A 8 11.84 -9.67 12.80
N PRO A 9 11.53 -9.76 14.11
CA PRO A 9 12.03 -8.81 15.09
C PRO A 9 13.55 -8.78 15.11
N ALA A 10 14.12 -7.62 15.45
CA ALA A 10 15.59 -7.43 15.48
C ALA A 10 16.30 -8.37 16.47
N ASP A 11 15.59 -8.84 17.51
CA ASP A 11 16.11 -9.80 18.50
C ASP A 11 16.09 -11.27 18.02
N GLY A 12 15.53 -11.55 16.84
CA GLY A 12 15.46 -12.90 16.26
C GLY A 12 14.53 -13.86 17.01
N SER A 13 13.67 -13.37 17.90
CA SER A 13 12.77 -14.18 18.73
C SER A 13 11.79 -15.04 17.91
N CYS A 14 11.45 -14.63 16.69
CA CYS A 14 10.70 -15.43 15.73
C CYS A 14 11.01 -15.03 14.28
N GLY A 15 10.77 -15.97 13.35
CA GLY A 15 10.81 -15.70 11.92
C GLY A 15 9.46 -15.19 11.41
N VAL A 16 9.45 -14.08 10.67
CA VAL A 16 8.24 -13.51 10.05
C VAL A 16 8.49 -13.22 8.58
N LEU A 17 7.62 -13.75 7.72
CA LEU A 17 7.62 -13.45 6.28
C LEU A 17 6.40 -12.59 5.94
N ALA A 18 6.64 -11.39 5.43
CA ALA A 18 5.60 -10.52 4.89
C ALA A 18 5.60 -10.59 3.36
N GLY A 19 4.49 -11.00 2.77
CA GLY A 19 4.36 -11.18 1.31
C GLY A 19 3.23 -10.35 0.74
N PHE A 20 3.42 -9.84 -0.47
CA PHE A 20 2.41 -9.08 -1.20
C PHE A 20 1.82 -9.90 -2.34
N VAL A 21 0.50 -9.83 -2.50
CA VAL A 21 -0.21 -10.35 -3.68
C VAL A 21 -0.90 -9.16 -4.32
N GLU A 22 -0.51 -8.82 -5.55
CA GLU A 22 -0.86 -7.55 -6.18
C GLU A 22 -1.50 -7.74 -7.56
N GLY A 23 -2.12 -6.68 -8.07
CA GLY A 23 -2.63 -6.63 -9.45
C GLY A 23 -3.63 -7.75 -9.79
N PRO A 24 -3.51 -8.40 -10.96
CA PRO A 24 -4.40 -9.48 -11.37
C PRO A 24 -4.43 -10.66 -10.39
N ALA A 25 -3.29 -10.98 -9.75
CA ALA A 25 -3.21 -12.06 -8.79
C ALA A 25 -4.01 -11.74 -7.52
N ALA A 26 -3.98 -10.49 -7.04
CA ALA A 26 -4.80 -10.06 -5.90
C ALA A 26 -6.29 -10.27 -6.17
N ARG A 27 -6.77 -9.87 -7.36
CA ARG A 27 -8.16 -10.06 -7.79
C ARG A 27 -8.56 -11.53 -7.88
N ALA A 28 -7.64 -12.40 -8.32
CA ALA A 28 -7.87 -13.83 -8.34
C ALA A 28 -7.96 -14.40 -6.92
N HIS A 29 -7.04 -14.00 -6.03
CA HIS A 29 -7.03 -14.41 -4.62
C HIS A 29 -8.29 -13.95 -3.87
N ALA A 30 -8.77 -12.73 -4.09
CA ALA A 30 -9.96 -12.18 -3.44
C ALA A 30 -11.22 -13.06 -3.66
N ARG A 31 -11.27 -13.83 -4.76
CA ARG A 31 -12.35 -14.77 -5.07
C ARG A 31 -12.22 -16.15 -4.41
N LEU A 32 -11.05 -16.47 -3.86
CA LEU A 32 -10.82 -17.75 -3.16
C LEU A 32 -11.39 -17.70 -1.75
N SER A 33 -11.68 -18.86 -1.16
CA SER A 33 -11.94 -18.95 0.29
C SER A 33 -10.66 -18.64 1.08
N ALA A 34 -10.80 -18.22 2.35
CA ALA A 34 -9.65 -17.98 3.23
C ALA A 34 -8.72 -19.20 3.34
N THR A 35 -9.28 -20.41 3.41
CA THR A 35 -8.51 -21.66 3.42
C THR A 35 -7.71 -21.86 2.14
N ALA A 36 -8.33 -21.62 0.97
CA ALA A 36 -7.65 -21.75 -0.31
C ALA A 36 -6.57 -20.68 -0.51
N ARG A 37 -6.80 -19.44 -0.07
CA ARG A 37 -5.77 -18.39 -0.07
C ARG A 37 -4.58 -18.75 0.80
N ARG A 38 -4.82 -19.18 2.05
CA ARG A 38 -3.77 -19.63 2.96
C ARG A 38 -2.95 -20.75 2.34
N ALA A 39 -3.59 -21.76 1.77
CA ALA A 39 -2.91 -22.88 1.12
C ALA A 39 -2.05 -22.43 -0.08
N ALA A 40 -2.55 -21.50 -0.90
CA ALA A 40 -1.79 -20.94 -2.03
C ALA A 40 -0.55 -20.18 -1.55
N VAL A 41 -0.69 -19.34 -0.51
CA VAL A 41 0.42 -18.57 0.07
C VAL A 41 1.46 -19.49 0.72
N THR A 42 1.05 -20.43 1.56
CA THR A 42 2.00 -21.33 2.25
C THR A 42 2.67 -22.30 1.29
N THR A 43 1.98 -22.74 0.23
CA THR A 43 2.59 -23.56 -0.84
C THR A 43 3.67 -22.77 -1.57
N GLN A 44 3.42 -21.51 -1.92
CA GLN A 44 4.44 -20.68 -2.55
C GLN A 44 5.60 -20.39 -1.59
N ALA A 45 5.31 -20.09 -0.31
CA ALA A 45 6.36 -19.89 0.70
C ALA A 45 7.25 -21.13 0.84
N ALA A 46 6.67 -22.34 0.83
CA ALA A 46 7.42 -23.59 0.88
C ALA A 46 8.31 -23.82 -0.34
N ARG A 47 7.86 -23.40 -1.54
CA ARG A 47 8.68 -23.45 -2.76
C ARG A 47 9.88 -22.52 -2.70
N LEU A 48 9.74 -21.36 -2.05
CA LEU A 48 10.79 -20.34 -1.97
C LEU A 48 11.78 -20.58 -0.82
N PHE A 49 11.27 -21.02 0.33
CA PHE A 49 12.04 -21.05 1.60
C PHE A 49 12.11 -22.44 2.24
N GLY A 50 11.61 -23.47 1.55
CA GLY A 50 11.65 -24.86 1.99
C GLY A 50 10.42 -25.31 2.79
N ALA A 51 10.31 -26.61 3.00
CA ALA A 51 9.08 -27.27 3.49
C ALA A 51 8.54 -26.72 4.83
N ARG A 52 9.40 -26.21 5.71
CA ARG A 52 8.97 -25.61 6.99
C ARG A 52 8.05 -24.41 6.81
N ALA A 53 8.17 -23.65 5.73
CA ALA A 53 7.31 -22.51 5.45
C ALA A 53 5.87 -22.90 5.06
N ALA A 54 5.60 -24.19 4.79
CA ALA A 54 4.25 -24.69 4.53
C ALA A 54 3.35 -24.68 5.78
N ALA A 55 3.96 -24.70 6.98
CA ALA A 55 3.27 -24.86 8.26
C ALA A 55 3.61 -23.72 9.24
N PRO A 56 3.17 -22.47 8.96
CA PRO A 56 3.46 -21.36 9.84
C PRO A 56 2.69 -21.47 11.16
N ARG A 57 3.32 -21.05 12.27
CA ARG A 57 2.68 -20.98 13.60
C ARG A 57 1.48 -20.03 13.61
N HIS A 58 1.56 -18.94 12.84
CA HIS A 58 0.49 -17.97 12.69
C HIS A 58 0.40 -17.53 11.23
N TYR A 59 -0.82 -17.21 10.77
CA TYR A 59 -1.08 -16.71 9.43
C TYR A 59 -2.13 -15.60 9.53
N ALA A 60 -1.79 -14.43 8.99
CA ALA A 60 -2.68 -13.29 8.87
C ALA A 60 -2.62 -12.75 7.45
N GLU A 61 -3.76 -12.26 6.95
CA GLU A 61 -3.88 -11.63 5.65
C GLU A 61 -4.88 -10.47 5.72
N LYS A 62 -4.70 -9.48 4.85
CA LYS A 62 -5.65 -8.38 4.68
C LYS A 62 -5.87 -8.15 3.18
N ASP A 63 -7.12 -8.25 2.77
CA ASP A 63 -7.53 -7.76 1.45
C ASP A 63 -7.86 -6.27 1.58
N TRP A 64 -6.95 -5.44 1.07
CA TRP A 64 -7.12 -3.99 1.05
C TRP A 64 -8.12 -3.52 0.00
N THR A 65 -8.40 -4.33 -1.02
CA THR A 65 -9.39 -4.00 -2.05
C THR A 65 -10.83 -4.10 -1.52
N ALA A 66 -11.04 -4.89 -0.47
CA ALA A 66 -12.32 -5.05 0.22
C ALA A 66 -12.48 -4.11 1.43
N GLU A 67 -11.48 -3.27 1.74
CA GLU A 67 -11.57 -2.29 2.81
C GLU A 67 -12.42 -1.09 2.33
N GLU A 68 -13.44 -0.71 3.10
CA GLU A 68 -14.53 0.19 2.69
C GLU A 68 -14.04 1.59 2.26
N TRP A 69 -13.04 2.10 2.98
CA TRP A 69 -12.56 3.48 2.84
C TRP A 69 -11.32 3.57 1.94
N THR A 70 -10.50 2.53 1.90
CA THR A 70 -9.25 2.44 1.13
C THR A 70 -9.50 1.94 -0.29
N ARG A 71 -10.34 0.90 -0.44
CA ARG A 71 -10.78 0.34 -1.74
C ARG A 71 -9.65 -0.11 -2.69
N GLY A 72 -8.43 -0.29 -2.20
CA GLY A 72 -7.26 -0.44 -3.05
C GLY A 72 -5.98 -0.73 -2.29
N GLY A 73 -4.85 -0.75 -3.02
CA GLY A 73 -3.52 -0.95 -2.46
C GLY A 73 -2.89 0.33 -1.91
N TYR A 74 -1.55 0.34 -1.84
CA TYR A 74 -0.77 1.41 -1.21
C TYR A 74 -0.79 2.76 -1.92
N ALA A 75 -1.06 2.79 -3.24
CA ALA A 75 -1.03 4.03 -4.02
C ALA A 75 -2.14 4.07 -5.06
N ALA A 76 -2.68 5.26 -5.30
CA ALA A 76 -3.52 5.53 -6.46
C ALA A 76 -2.67 5.54 -7.75
N LEU A 77 -3.08 4.76 -8.75
CA LEU A 77 -2.42 4.70 -10.05
C LEU A 77 -3.24 5.45 -11.10
N PHE A 78 -2.56 6.23 -11.93
CA PHE A 78 -3.19 6.98 -13.01
C PHE A 78 -3.28 6.11 -14.27
N PRO A 79 -4.47 6.03 -14.92
CA PRO A 79 -4.56 5.40 -16.24
C PRO A 79 -3.81 6.24 -17.30
N PRO A 80 -3.53 5.66 -18.48
CA PRO A 80 -2.92 6.40 -19.58
C PRO A 80 -3.64 7.72 -19.88
N GLY A 81 -2.87 8.79 -20.02
CA GLY A 81 -3.38 10.14 -20.30
C GLY A 81 -3.88 10.93 -19.08
N ALA A 82 -4.19 10.29 -17.95
CA ALA A 82 -4.68 11.01 -16.77
C ALA A 82 -3.62 11.94 -16.16
N TRP A 83 -2.36 11.51 -16.09
CA TRP A 83 -1.30 12.36 -15.55
C TRP A 83 -1.05 13.62 -16.39
N THR A 84 -0.99 13.48 -17.72
CA THR A 84 -0.71 14.60 -18.62
C THR A 84 -1.92 15.51 -18.80
N GLY A 85 -3.14 14.97 -18.76
CA GLY A 85 -4.37 15.76 -18.90
C GLY A 85 -4.86 16.40 -17.60
N LEU A 86 -4.69 15.73 -16.45
CA LEU A 86 -5.28 16.11 -15.17
C LEU A 86 -4.26 16.32 -14.04
N GLY A 87 -2.97 16.07 -14.25
CA GLY A 87 -1.93 16.20 -13.23
C GLY A 87 -1.95 17.54 -12.47
N PRO A 88 -2.08 18.70 -13.14
CA PRO A 88 -2.21 19.99 -12.46
C PRO A 88 -3.44 20.14 -11.56
N ALA A 89 -4.50 19.35 -11.78
CA ALA A 89 -5.71 19.37 -10.96
C ALA A 89 -5.55 18.59 -9.64
N LEU A 90 -4.63 17.64 -9.57
CA LEU A 90 -4.43 16.74 -8.41
C LEU A 90 -4.22 17.48 -7.08
N ARG A 91 -3.66 18.69 -7.12
CA ARG A 91 -3.34 19.47 -5.91
C ARG A 91 -4.00 20.84 -5.88
N ARG A 92 -4.71 21.23 -6.94
CA ARG A 92 -5.26 22.58 -7.10
C ARG A 92 -6.40 22.79 -6.11
N PRO A 93 -6.32 23.78 -5.20
CA PRO A 93 -7.43 24.08 -4.32
C PRO A 93 -8.68 24.48 -5.09
N VAL A 94 -9.85 24.23 -4.50
CA VAL A 94 -11.15 24.68 -5.02
C VAL A 94 -11.80 25.51 -3.92
N ASP A 95 -11.89 26.83 -4.13
CA ASP A 95 -12.30 27.80 -3.11
C ASP A 95 -11.53 27.63 -1.80
N ARG A 96 -12.21 27.14 -0.75
CA ARG A 96 -11.64 26.91 0.58
C ARG A 96 -11.25 25.45 0.84
N ILE A 97 -11.29 24.61 -0.20
CA ILE A 97 -10.98 23.18 -0.11
C ILE A 97 -9.56 22.94 -0.63
N HIS A 98 -8.72 22.37 0.23
CA HIS A 98 -7.35 21.98 -0.07
C HIS A 98 -7.18 20.47 0.00
N TRP A 99 -6.36 19.90 -0.87
CA TRP A 99 -6.23 18.45 -1.03
C TRP A 99 -4.98 17.90 -0.35
N ALA A 100 -5.09 17.29 0.81
CA ALA A 100 -3.98 16.53 1.41
C ALA A 100 -3.98 15.07 0.90
N GLY A 101 -3.10 14.24 1.45
CA GLY A 101 -2.98 12.83 1.11
C GLY A 101 -1.68 12.56 0.36
N THR A 102 -1.14 11.35 0.54
CA THR A 102 0.19 11.00 0.01
C THR A 102 0.29 11.17 -1.51
N GLU A 103 -0.82 10.96 -2.23
CA GLU A 103 -0.95 11.16 -3.67
C GLU A 103 -0.64 12.59 -4.13
N THR A 104 -0.83 13.57 -3.24
CA THR A 104 -0.59 14.98 -3.54
C THR A 104 0.86 15.39 -3.26
N ALA A 105 1.68 14.54 -2.64
CA ALA A 105 3.07 14.84 -2.35
C ALA A 105 3.94 14.89 -3.61
N THR A 106 4.94 15.77 -3.63
CA THR A 106 5.95 15.84 -4.71
C THR A 106 7.15 14.93 -4.46
N ARG A 107 7.27 14.38 -3.25
CA ARG A 107 8.27 13.38 -2.84
C ARG A 107 7.55 12.29 -2.06
N TRP A 108 7.94 11.04 -2.33
CA TRP A 108 7.37 9.86 -1.66
C TRP A 108 5.86 9.71 -1.82
N CYS A 109 5.34 10.08 -3.00
CA CYS A 109 3.94 9.86 -3.39
C CYS A 109 3.58 8.37 -3.29
N GLY A 110 2.52 8.04 -2.55
CA GLY A 110 2.08 6.66 -2.31
C GLY A 110 2.77 5.98 -1.11
N TYR A 111 3.59 6.71 -0.36
CA TYR A 111 4.26 6.22 0.86
C TYR A 111 3.82 7.00 2.09
N ILE A 112 4.16 6.47 3.27
CA ILE A 112 3.83 7.09 4.56
C ILE A 112 4.43 8.49 4.65
N GLU A 113 5.66 8.68 4.16
CA GLU A 113 6.38 9.96 4.16
C GLU A 113 5.71 11.03 3.28
N GLY A 114 4.95 10.63 2.26
CA GLY A 114 4.19 11.57 1.44
C GLY A 114 3.04 12.21 2.20
N ALA A 115 2.44 11.50 3.16
CA ALA A 115 1.32 12.02 3.95
C ALA A 115 1.68 13.28 4.77
N PRO A 116 2.71 13.30 5.64
CA PRO A 116 3.10 14.51 6.37
C PRO A 116 3.59 15.61 5.44
N HIS A 117 4.33 15.28 4.37
CA HIS A 117 4.75 16.29 3.37
C HIS A 117 3.55 16.99 2.72
N SER A 118 2.49 16.24 2.41
CA SER A 118 1.25 16.84 1.87
C SER A 118 0.55 17.73 2.89
N ALA A 119 0.52 17.32 4.15
CA ALA A 119 -0.12 18.05 5.24
C ALA A 119 0.60 19.37 5.54
N ASP A 120 1.94 19.36 5.58
CA ASP A 120 2.76 20.56 5.75
C ASP A 120 2.49 21.57 4.64
N ARG A 121 2.42 21.10 3.38
CA ARG A 121 2.10 21.96 2.25
C ARG A 121 0.69 22.57 2.40
N VAL A 122 -0.33 21.75 2.67
CA VAL A 122 -1.72 22.23 2.83
C VAL A 122 -1.83 23.23 3.97
N THR A 123 -1.12 23.00 5.08
CA THR A 123 -1.10 23.93 6.22
C THR A 123 -0.58 25.30 5.80
N ARG A 124 0.50 25.36 5.02
CA ARG A 124 1.03 26.63 4.47
C ARG A 124 0.06 27.31 3.50
N GLU A 125 -0.64 26.52 2.68
CA GLU A 125 -1.65 27.07 1.77
C GLU A 125 -2.82 27.73 2.50
N ILE A 126 -3.20 27.19 3.66
CA ILE A 126 -4.31 27.71 4.48
C ILE A 126 -3.87 28.93 5.29
N THR A 127 -2.67 28.88 5.88
CA THR A 127 -2.16 29.91 6.81
C THR A 127 -1.51 31.09 6.10
N GLY A 128 -1.00 30.89 4.88
CA GLY A 128 -0.20 31.87 4.15
C GLY A 128 1.26 31.96 4.62
N GLU A 129 1.70 31.10 5.55
CA GLU A 129 3.07 31.09 6.05
C GLU A 129 4.05 30.58 4.98
N THR A 130 5.08 31.38 4.68
CA THR A 130 6.22 30.99 3.84
C THR A 130 7.36 30.51 4.73
N ALA A 131 8.11 29.49 4.29
CA ALA A 131 9.21 28.93 5.08
C ALA A 131 10.23 30.02 5.45
N GLY A 132 10.54 30.13 6.75
CA GLY A 132 11.66 30.92 7.26
C GLY A 132 13.00 30.33 6.88
#